data_AF-A0A7Y0L9Q4-F1
#
_entry.id   AF-A0A7Y0L9Q4-F1
#
_cell.length_a   1.000
_cell.length_b   1.000
_cell.length_c   1.000
_cell.angle_alpha   90.00
_cell.angle_beta   90.00
_cell.angle_gamma   90.00
#
_symmetry.space_group_name_H-M   'P 1'
#
loop_
_entity.id
_entity.type
_entity.pdbx_description
1 polymer ?
#
loop_
_entity_poly.entity_id
_entity_poly.type
_entity_poly.pdbx_seq_one_letter_code
_entity_poly.pdbx_strand_id
1 'polypeptide(L)'
;MNIKKGLMIGLAALGFSMSANAVNVGGVVWDPDSLFDWTSVTSLVEDQLNLTPGPDFVDTLTGFGRVTTFNGESPASFCPSGCELTFEFGGFQVDTTNIINDVSGTHLGFNGGWIDFYVDHSADFDSNDHSSSVDGNLWLRLEAHEVFNAFMGDTYSIVAELTSFGAGSDAGEGKSLMDVAGGLAAGNFDTDGKADGADMVFTSEFQPLPNGGTTADGYELVGSATLSGNSIPEPTSIALIGLGLLGFAARRRKA
;
A
#
# COMPACT_ATOMS: atom_id res chain seq x y z
N MET A 1 -42.80 59.50 24.04
CA MET A 1 -41.33 59.52 23.92
C MET A 1 -40.79 58.20 24.42
N ASN A 2 -39.74 57.66 23.78
CA ASN A 2 -39.03 56.37 23.99
C ASN A 2 -39.45 55.24 23.01
N ILE A 3 -38.79 55.09 21.86
CA ILE A 3 -37.45 54.48 21.57
C ILE A 3 -37.54 52.94 21.60
N LYS A 4 -37.80 52.31 20.44
CA LYS A 4 -36.85 51.69 19.47
C LYS A 4 -36.53 50.20 19.76
N LYS A 5 -36.89 49.36 18.79
CA LYS A 5 -36.09 48.29 18.12
C LYS A 5 -35.23 47.34 18.96
N GLY A 6 -35.43 46.04 18.70
CA GLY A 6 -34.45 44.96 18.91
C GLY A 6 -35.17 43.73 19.49
N LEU A 7 -35.06 42.51 18.98
CA LEU A 7 -33.95 41.92 18.24
C LEU A 7 -34.46 40.60 17.62
N MET A 8 -34.52 40.53 16.28
CA MET A 8 -34.44 39.26 15.58
C MET A 8 -33.00 38.75 15.68
N ILE A 9 -32.81 37.55 16.22
CA ILE A 9 -31.63 36.70 16.00
C ILE A 9 -32.25 35.33 15.72
N GLY A 10 -32.31 34.85 14.48
CA GLY A 10 -31.16 34.57 13.65
C GLY A 10 -30.69 33.13 13.90
N LEU A 11 -31.57 32.13 13.70
CA LEU A 11 -31.17 30.73 13.57
C LEU A 11 -30.52 30.54 12.19
N ALA A 12 -29.29 31.02 12.05
CA ALA A 12 -28.37 30.52 11.05
C ALA A 12 -27.57 29.39 11.72
N ALA A 13 -28.20 28.22 11.85
CA ALA A 13 -27.44 27.01 12.14
C ALA A 13 -26.69 26.67 10.85
N LEU A 14 -25.42 27.05 10.84
CA LEU A 14 -24.44 26.81 9.81
C LEU A 14 -24.45 25.32 9.46
N GLY A 15 -24.89 24.99 8.25
CA GLY A 15 -24.54 23.74 7.60
C GLY A 15 -23.06 23.80 7.25
N PHE A 16 -22.20 23.50 8.23
CA PHE A 16 -20.83 23.12 7.94
C PHE A 16 -20.89 21.68 7.46
N SER A 17 -20.94 21.49 6.14
CA SER A 17 -20.44 20.27 5.53
C SER A 17 -18.97 20.18 5.94
N MET A 18 -18.65 19.31 6.89
CA MET A 18 -17.26 18.97 7.18
C MET A 18 -16.81 18.07 6.02
N SER A 19 -16.26 18.66 4.96
CA SER A 19 -15.42 17.91 4.04
C SER A 19 -14.20 17.48 4.84
N ALA A 20 -13.93 16.18 4.94
CA ALA A 20 -12.67 15.69 5.47
C ALA A 20 -11.53 16.39 4.72
N ASN A 21 -10.54 16.90 5.45
CA ASN A 21 -9.35 17.43 4.80
C ASN A 21 -8.54 16.25 4.28
N ALA A 22 -7.93 16.41 3.11
CA ALA A 22 -6.95 15.47 2.62
C ALA A 22 -5.84 15.29 3.68
N VAL A 23 -5.50 14.04 3.97
CA VAL A 23 -4.41 13.69 4.88
C VAL A 23 -3.09 13.96 4.15
N ASN A 24 -2.08 14.47 4.86
CA ASN A 24 -0.74 14.66 4.32
C ASN A 24 0.30 14.10 5.27
N VAL A 25 0.97 13.03 4.84
CA VAL A 25 2.07 12.42 5.60
C VAL A 25 3.31 12.39 4.73
N GLY A 26 4.34 13.11 5.16
CA GLY A 26 5.62 13.15 4.45
C GLY A 26 5.52 13.72 3.03
N GLY A 27 4.51 14.53 2.70
CA GLY A 27 4.32 15.08 1.36
C GLY A 27 3.39 14.25 0.46
N VAL A 28 3.09 13.00 0.84
CA VAL A 28 2.06 12.19 0.19
C VAL A 28 0.69 12.60 0.71
N VAL A 29 -0.24 12.88 -0.21
CA VAL A 29 -1.57 13.42 0.05
C VAL A 29 -2.64 12.50 -0.49
N TRP A 30 -3.68 12.23 0.29
CA TRP A 30 -4.85 11.47 -0.15
C TRP A 30 -6.14 11.89 0.56
N ASP A 31 -7.26 11.55 -0.06
CA ASP A 31 -8.60 11.71 0.52
C ASP A 31 -9.07 10.37 1.11
N PRO A 32 -9.22 10.26 2.44
CA PRO A 32 -9.71 9.05 3.09
C PRO A 32 -11.19 8.75 2.78
N ASP A 33 -11.95 9.74 2.28
CA ASP A 33 -13.35 9.56 1.87
C ASP A 33 -13.50 9.18 0.38
N SER A 34 -12.38 9.04 -0.34
CA SER A 34 -12.38 8.64 -1.76
C SER A 34 -12.98 7.25 -1.96
N LEU A 35 -13.65 7.04 -3.09
CA LEU A 35 -14.07 5.69 -3.52
C LEU A 35 -12.86 4.75 -3.68
N PHE A 36 -11.69 5.31 -3.98
CA PHE A 36 -10.43 4.59 -4.14
C PHE A 36 -9.51 4.78 -2.92
N ASP A 37 -10.09 4.97 -1.73
CA ASP A 37 -9.32 5.05 -0.49
C ASP A 37 -8.32 3.89 -0.37
N TRP A 38 -7.10 4.26 0.00
CA TRP A 38 -5.89 3.43 -0.05
C TRP A 38 -5.88 2.39 -1.17
N THR A 39 -6.10 2.82 -2.42
CA THR A 39 -5.87 1.98 -3.60
C THR A 39 -4.64 2.49 -4.32
N SER A 40 -3.60 1.65 -4.44
CA SER A 40 -2.39 1.96 -5.18
C SER A 40 -2.20 1.00 -6.35
N VAL A 41 -1.65 1.50 -7.45
CA VAL A 41 -1.17 0.70 -8.59
C VAL A 41 0.30 1.01 -8.78
N THR A 42 1.12 -0.01 -8.97
CA THR A 42 2.57 0.12 -9.03
C THR A 42 3.16 -0.43 -10.32
N SER A 43 4.32 0.09 -10.71
CA SER A 43 5.25 -0.64 -11.58
C SER A 43 6.13 -1.52 -10.70
N LEU A 44 6.42 -2.74 -11.16
CA LEU A 44 7.14 -3.76 -10.42
C LEU A 44 8.30 -4.30 -11.27
N VAL A 45 9.44 -4.51 -10.63
CA VAL A 45 10.57 -5.29 -11.11
C VAL A 45 10.92 -6.30 -10.03
N GLU A 46 11.09 -7.57 -10.38
CA GLU A 46 11.33 -8.63 -9.40
C GLU A 46 12.24 -9.74 -9.94
N ASP A 47 12.76 -10.54 -9.01
CA ASP A 47 13.75 -11.56 -9.27
C ASP A 47 13.08 -12.83 -9.80
N GLN A 48 13.74 -13.53 -10.72
CA GLN A 48 13.26 -14.84 -11.14
C GLN A 48 13.74 -15.92 -10.17
N LEU A 49 12.79 -16.67 -9.60
CA LEU A 49 13.11 -17.82 -8.77
C LEU A 49 13.84 -18.91 -9.56
N ASN A 50 14.77 -19.59 -8.90
CA ASN A 50 15.42 -20.79 -9.42
C ASN A 50 15.47 -21.87 -8.35
N LEU A 51 14.52 -22.79 -8.42
CA LEU A 51 14.40 -23.89 -7.45
C LEU A 51 15.22 -25.13 -7.85
N THR A 52 16.06 -25.03 -8.89
CA THR A 52 16.95 -26.13 -9.29
C THR A 52 18.12 -26.22 -8.31
N PRO A 53 18.36 -27.38 -7.66
CA PRO A 53 19.51 -27.53 -6.77
C PRO A 53 20.83 -27.22 -7.48
N GLY A 54 21.55 -26.21 -6.99
CA GLY A 54 22.77 -25.74 -7.65
C GLY A 54 23.32 -24.44 -7.07
N PRO A 55 24.40 -23.90 -7.68
CA PRO A 55 24.99 -22.63 -7.25
C PRO A 55 24.08 -21.42 -7.50
N ASP A 56 23.12 -21.55 -8.41
CA ASP A 56 22.21 -20.48 -8.83
C ASP A 56 20.82 -20.64 -8.17
N PHE A 57 20.72 -21.37 -7.06
CA PHE A 57 19.47 -21.61 -6.35
C PHE A 57 18.97 -20.32 -5.69
N VAL A 58 17.74 -19.93 -6.03
CA VAL A 58 17.05 -18.72 -5.53
C VAL A 58 15.64 -19.12 -5.15
N ASP A 59 15.34 -19.14 -3.84
CA ASP A 59 14.04 -19.49 -3.28
C ASP A 59 13.37 -18.32 -2.53
N THR A 60 13.99 -17.15 -2.53
CA THR A 60 13.46 -15.96 -1.87
C THR A 60 13.11 -14.94 -2.93
N LEU A 61 11.85 -14.52 -2.95
CA LEU A 61 11.39 -13.48 -3.86
C LEU A 61 11.73 -12.10 -3.29
N THR A 62 12.34 -11.28 -4.13
CA THR A 62 12.67 -9.88 -3.86
C THR A 62 12.37 -9.03 -5.09
N GLY A 63 12.14 -7.74 -4.88
CA GLY A 63 11.95 -6.81 -5.96
C GLY A 63 11.67 -5.40 -5.47
N PHE A 64 11.35 -4.52 -6.40
CA PHE A 64 11.16 -3.11 -6.13
C PHE A 64 10.32 -2.44 -7.20
N GLY A 65 9.98 -1.18 -6.96
CA GLY A 65 9.20 -0.43 -7.91
C GLY A 65 8.75 0.92 -7.43
N ARG A 66 7.71 1.43 -8.10
CA ARG A 66 7.13 2.75 -7.84
C ARG A 66 5.62 2.74 -7.88
N VAL A 67 5.00 3.50 -7.00
CA VAL A 67 3.56 3.80 -7.05
C VAL A 67 3.26 4.75 -8.20
N THR A 68 2.47 4.29 -9.16
CA THR A 68 2.09 5.04 -10.36
C THR A 68 0.70 5.66 -10.26
N THR A 69 -0.15 5.13 -9.39
CA THR A 69 -1.46 5.69 -9.06
C THR A 69 -1.71 5.44 -7.58
N PHE A 70 -2.26 6.43 -6.88
CA PHE A 70 -2.63 6.30 -5.47
C PHE A 70 -3.91 7.07 -5.22
N ASN A 71 -4.87 6.48 -4.50
CA ASN A 71 -6.16 7.07 -4.22
C ASN A 71 -6.99 7.41 -5.49
N GLY A 72 -6.71 6.70 -6.60
CA GLY A 72 -7.28 6.98 -7.93
C GLY A 72 -6.61 8.14 -8.67
N GLU A 73 -5.55 8.71 -8.11
CA GLU A 73 -4.90 9.93 -8.57
C GLU A 73 -3.48 9.67 -9.08
N SER A 74 -3.00 10.54 -9.97
CA SER A 74 -1.65 10.48 -10.54
C SER A 74 -0.57 11.01 -9.57
N PRO A 75 0.73 10.75 -9.79
CA PRO A 75 1.80 11.22 -8.90
C PRO A 75 1.82 12.74 -8.68
N ALA A 76 1.49 13.53 -9.68
CA ALA A 76 1.40 14.99 -9.53
C ALA A 76 0.30 15.44 -8.55
N SER A 77 -0.74 14.62 -8.37
CA SER A 77 -1.86 14.89 -7.45
C SER A 77 -1.53 14.44 -6.03
N PHE A 78 -1.06 13.19 -5.86
CA PHE A 78 -0.78 12.63 -4.53
C PHE A 78 0.59 13.05 -3.97
N CYS A 79 1.50 13.54 -4.81
CA CYS A 79 2.79 14.10 -4.43
C CYS A 79 2.94 15.53 -4.96
N PRO A 80 2.14 16.50 -4.45
CA PRO A 80 2.08 17.86 -5.01
C PRO A 80 3.38 18.67 -4.85
N SER A 81 4.29 18.24 -3.96
CA SER A 81 5.64 18.80 -3.82
C SER A 81 6.61 18.33 -4.91
N GLY A 82 6.21 17.37 -5.74
CA GLY A 82 7.11 16.64 -6.64
C GLY A 82 7.83 15.47 -5.97
N CYS A 83 7.31 14.97 -4.83
CA CYS A 83 7.82 13.73 -4.25
C CYS A 83 7.56 12.51 -5.14
N GLU A 84 8.23 11.42 -4.79
CA GLU A 84 7.99 10.11 -5.35
C GLU A 84 7.74 9.09 -4.23
N LEU A 85 6.91 8.08 -4.53
CA LEU A 85 6.60 6.99 -3.62
C LEU A 85 7.06 5.68 -4.26
N THR A 86 8.20 5.18 -3.79
CA THR A 86 8.84 3.94 -4.23
C THR A 86 8.62 2.84 -3.22
N PHE A 87 8.97 1.60 -3.57
CA PHE A 87 8.97 0.50 -2.63
C PHE A 87 10.02 -0.54 -2.99
N GLU A 88 10.45 -1.28 -1.97
CA GLU A 88 11.15 -2.55 -2.12
C GLU A 88 10.41 -3.63 -1.33
N PHE A 89 10.61 -4.88 -1.68
CA PHE A 89 10.05 -6.00 -0.95
C PHE A 89 11.01 -7.19 -0.95
N GLY A 90 10.86 -8.04 0.06
CA GLY A 90 11.69 -9.22 0.18
C GLY A 90 11.28 -10.13 1.33
N GLY A 91 12.06 -11.20 1.51
CA GLY A 91 11.86 -12.16 2.59
C GLY A 91 10.70 -13.15 2.38
N PHE A 92 10.10 -13.16 1.19
CA PHE A 92 9.11 -14.14 0.79
C PHE A 92 9.81 -15.43 0.35
N GLN A 93 9.86 -16.43 1.23
CA GLN A 93 10.55 -17.69 0.93
C GLN A 93 9.58 -18.74 0.40
N VAL A 94 9.90 -19.35 -0.73
CA VAL A 94 9.11 -20.43 -1.35
C VAL A 94 9.11 -21.67 -0.45
N ASP A 95 7.93 -22.24 -0.21
CA ASP A 95 7.81 -23.59 0.31
C ASP A 95 8.10 -24.62 -0.80
N THR A 96 9.37 -24.95 -0.94
CA THR A 96 9.85 -25.94 -1.90
C THR A 96 9.35 -27.37 -1.62
N THR A 97 8.73 -27.62 -0.46
CA THR A 97 8.18 -28.92 -0.11
C THR A 97 6.74 -29.11 -0.60
N ASN A 98 6.05 -28.03 -0.96
CA ASN A 98 4.66 -28.03 -1.39
C ASN A 98 4.44 -27.21 -2.68
N ILE A 99 4.99 -27.73 -3.79
CA ILE A 99 4.75 -27.19 -5.13
C ILE A 99 3.67 -28.01 -5.81
N ILE A 100 2.57 -27.37 -6.19
CA ILE A 100 1.45 -28.02 -6.88
C ILE A 100 1.50 -27.69 -8.37
N ASN A 101 1.52 -28.73 -9.21
CA ASN A 101 1.40 -28.58 -10.65
C ASN A 101 0.06 -29.16 -11.09
N ASP A 102 -0.75 -28.36 -11.77
CA ASP A 102 -2.05 -28.79 -12.28
C ASP A 102 -2.31 -28.28 -13.71
N VAL A 103 -3.57 -28.26 -14.13
CA VAL A 103 -3.95 -27.83 -15.48
C VAL A 103 -3.96 -26.31 -15.64
N SER A 104 -4.01 -25.52 -14.56
CA SER A 104 -3.97 -24.06 -14.61
C SER A 104 -2.55 -23.52 -14.52
N GLY A 105 -1.63 -24.27 -13.92
CA GLY A 105 -0.20 -23.93 -13.93
C GLY A 105 0.59 -24.55 -12.79
N THR A 106 1.64 -23.81 -12.39
CA THR A 106 2.41 -24.11 -11.17
C THR A 106 1.94 -23.18 -10.06
N HIS A 107 1.62 -23.73 -8.90
CA HIS A 107 1.23 -22.99 -7.71
C HIS A 107 2.35 -23.02 -6.69
N LEU A 108 2.76 -21.85 -6.21
CA LEU A 108 3.81 -21.68 -5.22
C LEU A 108 3.23 -20.99 -3.98
N GLY A 109 3.53 -21.55 -2.81
CA GLY A 109 3.26 -20.93 -1.51
C GLY A 109 4.53 -20.28 -0.99
N PHE A 110 4.42 -19.08 -0.43
CA PHE A 110 5.53 -18.37 0.20
C PHE A 110 5.25 -18.18 1.69
N ASN A 111 6.30 -18.10 2.49
CA ASN A 111 6.23 -17.81 3.92
C ASN A 111 6.96 -16.49 4.23
N GLY A 112 6.46 -15.78 5.26
CA GLY A 112 6.99 -14.48 5.66
C GLY A 112 6.91 -13.41 4.57
N GLY A 113 7.81 -12.44 4.65
CA GLY A 113 7.94 -11.35 3.69
C GLY A 113 7.40 -10.01 4.15
N TRP A 114 7.88 -8.95 3.50
CA TRP A 114 7.59 -7.56 3.84
C TRP A 114 7.65 -6.68 2.59
N ILE A 115 7.00 -5.52 2.66
CA ILE A 115 7.08 -4.45 1.65
C ILE A 115 7.33 -3.13 2.39
N ASP A 116 8.41 -2.44 2.04
CA ASP A 116 8.74 -1.12 2.58
C ASP A 116 8.56 -0.06 1.48
N PHE A 117 7.71 0.92 1.75
CA PHE A 117 7.48 2.08 0.89
C PHE A 117 8.33 3.26 1.37
N TYR A 118 8.93 3.98 0.44
CA TYR A 118 9.78 5.13 0.71
C TYR A 118 9.22 6.38 0.03
N VAL A 119 9.18 7.49 0.77
CA VAL A 119 8.90 8.80 0.20
C VAL A 119 10.21 9.55 -0.03
N ASP A 120 10.51 9.80 -1.30
CA ASP A 120 11.65 10.62 -1.73
C ASP A 120 11.17 11.97 -2.29
N HIS A 121 11.95 13.03 -2.11
CA HIS A 121 11.65 14.39 -2.58
C HIS A 121 12.57 14.83 -3.72
N SER A 122 13.32 13.89 -4.29
CA SER A 122 14.29 14.07 -5.37
C SER A 122 13.95 13.24 -6.62
N ALA A 123 12.67 12.89 -6.82
CA ALA A 123 12.12 12.06 -7.91
C ALA A 123 13.07 11.73 -9.07
N ASP A 124 13.76 10.59 -8.94
CA ASP A 124 14.76 10.08 -9.88
C ASP A 124 14.71 8.56 -10.05
N PHE A 125 13.60 7.90 -9.69
CA PHE A 125 13.44 6.45 -9.82
C PHE A 125 13.75 5.94 -11.23
N ASP A 126 14.58 4.91 -11.25
CA ASP A 126 14.96 4.14 -12.41
C ASP A 126 14.66 2.66 -12.15
N SER A 127 13.78 2.08 -12.97
CA SER A 127 13.45 0.65 -12.92
C SER A 127 14.64 -0.27 -13.21
N ASN A 128 15.78 0.28 -13.62
CA ASN A 128 17.03 -0.44 -13.86
C ASN A 128 18.06 -0.27 -12.72
N ASP A 129 17.73 0.48 -11.66
CA ASP A 129 18.58 0.74 -10.49
C ASP A 129 17.78 0.64 -9.19
N HIS A 130 17.95 -0.47 -8.47
CA HIS A 130 17.30 -0.73 -7.18
C HIS A 130 17.57 0.37 -6.15
N SER A 131 18.76 0.98 -6.18
CA SER A 131 19.13 1.99 -5.20
C SER A 131 18.27 3.26 -5.28
N SER A 132 17.73 3.55 -6.46
CA SER A 132 16.78 4.66 -6.69
C SER A 132 15.38 4.43 -6.10
N SER A 133 15.11 3.24 -5.54
CA SER A 133 13.82 2.92 -4.91
C SER A 133 13.86 2.96 -3.38
N VAL A 134 15.05 3.05 -2.79
CA VAL A 134 15.30 2.92 -1.33
C VAL A 134 16.03 4.13 -0.73
N ASP A 135 16.15 5.22 -1.47
CA ASP A 135 16.86 6.44 -1.08
C ASP A 135 15.99 7.49 -0.39
N GLY A 136 14.69 7.21 -0.26
CA GLY A 136 13.72 8.03 0.49
C GLY A 136 13.64 7.70 1.98
N ASN A 137 12.67 8.32 2.66
CA ASN A 137 12.34 8.00 4.05
C ASN A 137 11.28 6.90 4.11
N LEU A 138 11.45 5.91 5.00
CA LEU A 138 10.45 4.85 5.21
C LEU A 138 9.09 5.46 5.57
N TRP A 139 8.16 5.38 4.64
CA TRP A 139 6.84 5.98 4.72
C TRP A 139 5.81 4.99 5.24
N LEU A 140 5.85 3.75 4.78
CA LEU A 140 4.98 2.68 5.24
C LEU A 140 5.73 1.35 5.15
N ARG A 141 5.63 0.54 6.20
CA ARG A 141 6.11 -0.84 6.23
C ARG A 141 4.92 -1.78 6.37
N LEU A 142 4.89 -2.77 5.50
CA LEU A 142 3.92 -3.85 5.51
C LEU A 142 4.63 -5.17 5.79
N GLU A 143 3.99 -6.03 6.58
CA GLU A 143 4.38 -7.43 6.76
C GLU A 143 3.28 -8.31 6.19
N ALA A 144 3.66 -9.44 5.61
CA ALA A 144 2.67 -10.31 4.99
C ALA A 144 1.85 -11.05 6.05
N HIS A 145 0.54 -11.04 5.88
CA HIS A 145 -0.41 -11.71 6.76
C HIS A 145 -0.63 -13.14 6.26
N GLU A 146 -0.15 -14.12 7.01
CA GLU A 146 -0.23 -15.53 6.61
C GLU A 146 -1.65 -16.08 6.81
N VAL A 147 -2.25 -16.60 5.73
CA VAL A 147 -3.61 -17.14 5.74
C VAL A 147 -3.61 -18.59 5.29
N PHE A 148 -4.46 -19.41 5.91
CA PHE A 148 -4.67 -20.79 5.47
C PHE A 148 -5.24 -20.84 4.04
N ASN A 149 -4.48 -21.44 3.12
CA ASN A 149 -4.90 -21.69 1.76
C ASN A 149 -5.47 -23.10 1.61
N ALA A 150 -6.78 -23.21 1.39
CA ALA A 150 -7.46 -24.50 1.30
C ALA A 150 -7.04 -25.34 0.08
N PHE A 151 -6.55 -24.72 -1.00
CA PHE A 151 -6.08 -25.43 -2.19
C PHE A 151 -4.72 -26.08 -1.95
N MET A 152 -3.79 -25.34 -1.35
CA MET A 152 -2.45 -25.84 -1.03
C MET A 152 -2.40 -26.66 0.27
N GLY A 153 -3.40 -26.52 1.14
CA GLY A 153 -3.54 -27.28 2.37
C GLY A 153 -2.64 -26.82 3.51
N ASP A 154 -2.08 -25.61 3.43
CA ASP A 154 -1.21 -25.00 4.44
C ASP A 154 -1.42 -23.48 4.50
N THR A 155 -0.79 -22.82 5.47
CA THR A 155 -0.79 -21.37 5.63
C THR A 155 0.38 -20.75 4.87
N TYR A 156 0.11 -19.71 4.09
CA TYR A 156 1.12 -18.98 3.31
C TYR A 156 0.87 -17.47 3.38
N SER A 157 1.94 -16.70 3.21
CA SER A 157 1.88 -15.25 3.04
C SER A 157 1.39 -14.87 1.64
N ILE A 158 2.10 -15.33 0.61
CA ILE A 158 1.69 -15.23 -0.79
C ILE A 158 1.32 -16.61 -1.30
N VAL A 159 0.24 -16.68 -2.08
CA VAL A 159 0.04 -17.78 -3.02
C VAL A 159 0.12 -17.23 -4.44
N ALA A 160 1.05 -17.79 -5.22
CA ALA A 160 1.26 -17.44 -6.60
C ALA A 160 0.74 -18.54 -7.55
N GLU A 161 0.10 -18.11 -8.63
CA GLU A 161 -0.35 -18.96 -9.73
C GLU A 161 0.44 -18.58 -10.99
N LEU A 162 1.32 -19.50 -11.42
CA LEU A 162 2.24 -19.29 -12.53
C LEU A 162 1.76 -20.03 -13.77
N THR A 163 1.50 -19.27 -14.83
CA THR A 163 1.17 -19.78 -16.16
C THR A 163 2.37 -20.42 -16.86
N SER A 164 3.58 -20.01 -16.47
CA SER A 164 4.86 -20.60 -16.88
C SER A 164 5.84 -20.50 -15.71
N PHE A 165 6.63 -21.56 -15.48
CA PHE A 165 7.64 -21.60 -14.43
C PHE A 165 8.81 -22.54 -14.80
N GLY A 166 10.04 -22.15 -14.50
CA GLY A 166 11.24 -22.96 -14.74
C GLY A 166 11.64 -23.10 -16.22
N ALA A 167 11.04 -22.32 -17.11
CA ALA A 167 11.32 -22.36 -18.56
C ALA A 167 12.09 -21.11 -19.04
N GLY A 168 12.38 -20.16 -18.15
CA GLY A 168 12.91 -18.84 -18.52
C GLY A 168 11.86 -17.96 -19.22
N SER A 169 10.59 -18.32 -19.06
CA SER A 169 9.44 -17.55 -19.53
C SER A 169 8.44 -17.34 -18.39
N ASP A 170 8.97 -17.20 -17.18
CA ASP A 170 8.21 -17.34 -15.95
C ASP A 170 7.25 -16.15 -15.80
N ALA A 171 5.96 -16.46 -15.63
CA ALA A 171 4.89 -15.47 -15.66
C ALA A 171 3.71 -15.95 -14.84
N GLY A 172 3.08 -15.04 -14.10
CA GLY A 172 2.00 -15.39 -13.19
C GLY A 172 1.43 -14.21 -12.43
N GLU A 173 0.67 -14.56 -11.40
CA GLU A 173 0.08 -13.63 -10.46
C GLU A 173 0.34 -14.06 -9.02
N GLY A 174 0.42 -13.10 -8.11
CA GLY A 174 0.55 -13.32 -6.67
C GLY A 174 -0.59 -12.67 -5.91
N LYS A 175 -1.05 -13.31 -4.83
CA LYS A 175 -2.11 -12.77 -3.95
C LYS A 175 -1.69 -12.91 -2.49
N SER A 176 -1.89 -11.84 -1.72
CA SER A 176 -1.55 -11.78 -0.30
C SER A 176 -2.51 -10.88 0.47
N LEU A 177 -2.57 -11.09 1.77
CA LEU A 177 -3.03 -10.09 2.72
C LEU A 177 -1.79 -9.48 3.40
N MET A 178 -1.89 -8.22 3.83
CA MET A 178 -0.77 -7.51 4.44
C MET A 178 -1.24 -6.75 5.68
N ASP A 179 -0.37 -6.71 6.68
CA ASP A 179 -0.52 -5.96 7.93
C ASP A 179 0.43 -4.76 7.94
N VAL A 180 -0.02 -3.66 8.52
CA VAL A 180 0.79 -2.47 8.75
C VAL A 180 1.68 -2.70 9.95
N ALA A 181 2.99 -2.62 9.73
CA ALA A 181 3.99 -2.87 10.77
C ALA A 181 4.84 -1.63 11.13
N GLY A 182 4.79 -0.55 10.35
CA GLY A 182 5.51 0.68 10.70
C GLY A 182 5.60 1.73 9.59
N GLY A 183 6.48 2.71 9.77
CA GLY A 183 6.65 3.86 8.88
C GLY A 183 5.91 5.11 9.34
N LEU A 184 6.19 6.23 8.67
CA LEU A 184 5.61 7.55 8.99
C LEU A 184 4.08 7.58 8.93
N ALA A 185 3.48 6.82 8.01
CA ALA A 185 2.05 6.80 7.74
C ALA A 185 1.31 5.59 8.37
N ALA A 186 2.00 4.74 9.14
CA ALA A 186 1.41 3.53 9.72
C ALA A 186 0.08 3.77 10.46
N GLY A 187 0.05 4.79 11.31
CA GLY A 187 -1.14 5.11 12.11
C GLY A 187 -2.37 5.54 11.30
N ASN A 188 -2.22 5.74 9.99
CA ASN A 188 -3.32 6.00 9.07
C ASN A 188 -3.83 4.74 8.37
N PHE A 189 -3.15 3.60 8.45
CA PHE A 189 -3.49 2.41 7.66
C PHE A 189 -3.66 1.13 8.47
N ASP A 190 -3.29 1.14 9.75
CA ASP A 190 -3.56 0.06 10.73
C ASP A 190 -5.06 0.07 11.11
N THR A 191 -5.86 -0.68 10.35
CA THR A 191 -7.33 -0.71 10.40
C THR A 191 -7.92 -2.06 10.79
N ASP A 192 -7.17 -3.15 10.66
CA ASP A 192 -7.63 -4.54 10.75
C ASP A 192 -8.89 -4.80 9.91
N GLY A 193 -9.05 -4.05 8.81
CA GLY A 193 -10.32 -3.88 8.11
C GLY A 193 -10.63 -4.90 7.02
N LYS A 194 -9.68 -5.77 6.67
CA LYS A 194 -9.79 -6.78 5.61
C LYS A 194 -10.03 -8.18 6.21
N ALA A 195 -10.01 -9.18 5.33
CA ALA A 195 -10.20 -10.57 5.75
C ALA A 195 -9.13 -10.98 6.77
N ASP A 196 -9.50 -11.86 7.69
CA ASP A 196 -8.62 -12.37 8.76
C ASP A 196 -8.01 -11.31 9.69
N GLY A 197 -8.51 -10.06 9.64
CA GLY A 197 -7.98 -8.95 10.42
C GLY A 197 -6.79 -8.25 9.76
N ALA A 198 -6.50 -8.52 8.50
CA ALA A 198 -5.45 -7.82 7.78
C ALA A 198 -5.82 -6.36 7.46
N ASP A 199 -4.83 -5.54 7.12
CA ASP A 199 -5.03 -4.15 6.73
C ASP A 199 -5.26 -3.96 5.24
N MET A 200 -4.61 -4.79 4.42
CA MET A 200 -4.56 -4.61 2.98
C MET A 200 -4.68 -5.93 2.23
N VAL A 201 -5.21 -5.83 1.01
CA VAL A 201 -5.17 -6.89 0.01
C VAL A 201 -4.15 -6.49 -1.05
N PHE A 202 -3.22 -7.40 -1.33
CA PHE A 202 -2.18 -7.26 -2.35
C PHE A 202 -2.44 -8.24 -3.49
N THR A 203 -2.28 -7.76 -4.72
CA THR A 203 -2.26 -8.59 -5.93
C THR A 203 -1.15 -8.14 -6.86
N SER A 204 -0.40 -9.06 -7.46
CA SER A 204 0.60 -8.77 -8.49
C SER A 204 0.36 -9.58 -9.76
N GLU A 205 0.90 -9.07 -10.86
CA GLU A 205 1.09 -9.77 -12.12
C GLU A 205 2.52 -9.52 -12.61
N PHE A 206 3.17 -10.54 -13.16
CA PHE A 206 4.55 -10.44 -13.62
C PHE A 206 4.80 -11.31 -14.85
N GLN A 207 5.81 -10.92 -15.62
CA GLN A 207 6.29 -11.63 -16.80
C GLN A 207 7.78 -11.30 -17.02
N PRO A 208 8.49 -12.05 -17.87
CA PRO A 208 9.89 -11.78 -18.14
C PRO A 208 10.08 -10.43 -18.83
N LEU A 209 11.21 -9.78 -18.55
CA LEU A 209 11.66 -8.62 -19.30
C LEU A 209 11.77 -8.96 -20.80
N PRO A 210 11.39 -8.03 -21.70
CA PRO A 210 11.47 -8.27 -23.13
C PRO A 210 12.87 -8.69 -23.59
N ASN A 211 12.92 -9.69 -24.48
CA ASN A 211 14.15 -10.26 -25.03
C ASN A 211 15.07 -10.96 -24.01
N GLY A 212 14.53 -11.39 -22.85
CA GLY A 212 15.33 -12.02 -21.80
C GLY A 212 16.32 -11.04 -21.17
N GLY A 213 15.89 -9.77 -21.06
CA GLY A 213 16.67 -8.74 -20.40
C GLY A 213 16.81 -8.99 -18.90
N THR A 214 17.78 -8.32 -18.31
CA THR A 214 17.98 -8.24 -16.86
C THR A 214 18.33 -6.79 -16.54
N THR A 215 17.92 -6.31 -15.37
CA THR A 215 18.32 -4.97 -14.91
C THR A 215 19.81 -4.93 -14.56
N ALA A 216 20.35 -3.74 -14.29
CA ALA A 216 21.75 -3.64 -13.84
C ALA A 216 22.00 -4.38 -12.52
N ASP A 217 20.97 -4.52 -11.68
CA ASP A 217 21.01 -5.21 -10.39
C ASP A 217 20.62 -6.70 -10.47
N GLY A 218 20.31 -7.21 -11.66
CA GLY A 218 20.10 -8.64 -11.90
C GLY A 218 18.65 -9.09 -12.02
N TYR A 219 17.66 -8.25 -11.76
CA TYR A 219 16.25 -8.62 -11.82
C TYR A 219 15.76 -8.90 -13.24
N GLU A 220 15.02 -9.99 -13.45
CA GLU A 220 14.62 -10.47 -14.78
C GLU A 220 13.13 -10.33 -15.09
N LEU A 221 12.29 -10.09 -14.08
CA LEU A 221 10.84 -10.00 -14.23
C LEU A 221 10.36 -8.56 -14.10
N VAL A 222 9.28 -8.24 -14.81
CA VAL A 222 8.59 -6.95 -14.78
C VAL A 222 7.09 -7.15 -14.66
N GLY A 223 6.40 -6.23 -14.01
CA GLY A 223 5.00 -6.41 -13.70
C GLY A 223 4.29 -5.17 -13.19
N SER A 224 3.13 -5.42 -12.62
CA SER A 224 2.37 -4.44 -11.84
C SER A 224 1.86 -5.07 -10.55
N ALA A 225 1.66 -4.26 -9.53
CA ALA A 225 0.97 -4.69 -8.32
C ALA A 225 -0.08 -3.67 -7.91
N THR A 226 -1.09 -4.16 -7.20
CA THR A 226 -2.15 -3.35 -6.61
C THR A 226 -2.23 -3.65 -5.12
N LEU A 227 -2.23 -2.60 -4.30
CA LEU A 227 -2.64 -2.70 -2.91
C LEU A 227 -3.96 -1.98 -2.70
N SER A 228 -4.85 -2.60 -1.93
CA SER A 228 -6.13 -2.00 -1.57
C SER A 228 -6.42 -2.16 -0.07
N GLY A 229 -6.78 -1.06 0.57
CA GLY A 229 -6.93 -0.94 2.02
C GLY A 229 -8.10 -0.05 2.38
N ASN A 230 -8.09 0.49 3.58
CA ASN A 230 -8.80 1.73 3.93
C ASN A 230 -7.83 2.56 4.77
N SER A 231 -8.05 3.87 4.83
CA SER A 231 -7.28 4.76 5.67
C SER A 231 -8.13 5.37 6.78
N ILE A 232 -7.47 5.73 7.87
CA ILE A 232 -8.07 6.37 9.03
C ILE A 232 -8.03 7.88 8.81
N PRO A 233 -9.19 8.56 8.73
CA PRO A 233 -9.24 10.01 8.65
C PRO A 233 -8.58 10.66 9.87
N GLU A 234 -7.91 11.80 9.69
CA GLU A 234 -7.32 12.51 10.82
C GLU A 234 -8.37 12.83 11.92
N PRO A 235 -8.06 12.66 13.22
CA PRO A 235 -9.01 12.87 14.32
C PRO A 235 -9.55 14.30 14.52
N THR A 236 -9.24 15.26 13.64
CA THR A 236 -9.49 16.69 13.86
C THR A 236 -10.98 17.03 14.01
N SER A 237 -11.88 16.29 13.37
CA SER A 237 -13.33 16.55 13.47
C SER A 237 -13.90 16.26 14.87
N ILE A 238 -13.46 15.21 15.56
CA ILE A 238 -13.97 14.85 16.90
C ILE A 238 -13.38 15.78 17.97
N ALA A 239 -12.10 16.11 17.87
CA ALA A 239 -11.44 17.01 18.81
C ALA A 239 -11.98 18.44 18.73
N LEU A 240 -12.28 18.96 17.53
CA LEU A 240 -12.85 20.30 17.35
C LEU A 240 -14.31 20.37 17.80
N ILE A 241 -15.11 19.32 17.62
CA ILE A 241 -16.46 19.25 18.19
C ILE A 241 -16.39 19.18 19.72
N GLY A 242 -15.49 18.37 20.28
CA GLY A 242 -15.24 18.28 21.72
C GLY A 242 -14.80 19.62 22.33
N LEU A 243 -13.83 20.30 21.71
CA LEU A 243 -13.37 21.63 22.11
C LEU A 243 -14.45 22.70 21.91
N GLY A 244 -15.24 22.61 20.83
CA GLY A 244 -16.38 23.48 20.57
C GLY A 244 -17.44 23.36 21.66
N LEU A 245 -17.83 22.14 22.02
CA LEU A 245 -18.79 21.86 23.10
C LEU A 245 -18.26 22.30 24.47
N LEU A 246 -16.98 22.12 24.76
CA LEU A 246 -16.34 22.65 25.97
C LEU A 246 -16.33 24.19 25.99
N GLY A 247 -16.11 24.84 24.85
CA GLY A 247 -16.20 26.29 24.70
C GLY A 247 -17.63 26.81 24.95
N PHE A 248 -18.66 26.11 24.48
CA PHE A 248 -20.06 26.42 24.76
C PHE A 248 -20.42 26.20 26.24
N ALA A 249 -19.92 25.14 26.87
CA ALA A 249 -20.14 24.87 28.29
C ALA A 249 -19.45 25.89 29.20
N ALA A 250 -18.25 26.35 28.85
CA ALA A 250 -17.52 27.39 29.58
C ALA A 250 -18.20 28.76 29.48
N ARG A 251 -18.82 29.09 28.33
CA ARG A 251 -19.56 30.34 28.14
C ARG A 251 -20.85 30.41 28.96
N ARG A 252 -21.47 29.27 29.28
CA ARG A 252 -22.67 29.18 30.14
C ARG A 252 -22.40 29.44 31.62
N ARG A 253 -21.14 29.38 32.08
CA ARG A 253 -20.76 29.68 33.48
C ARG A 253 -20.41 31.15 33.72
N LYS A 254 -20.40 31.99 32.68
CA LYS A 254 -20.14 33.44 32.78
C LYS A 254 -21.36 34.31 32.44
N ALA A 255 -22.54 33.71 32.28
CA ALA A 255 -23.82 34.40 32.09
C ALA A 255 -24.70 34.24 33.33
#